data_AF-A0A420S5W8-F1
#
_entry.id   AF-A0A420S5W8-F1
#
_cell.length_a   1.000
_cell.length_b   1.000
_cell.length_c   1.000
_cell.angle_alpha   90.00
_cell.angle_beta   90.00
_cell.angle_gamma   90.00
#
_symmetry.space_group_name_H-M   'P 1'
#
loop_
_entity.id
_entity.type
_entity.pdbx_description
1 polymer ?
#
loop_
_entity_poly.entity_id
_entity_poly.type
_entity_poly.pdbx_seq_one_letter_code
_entity_poly.pdbx_strand_id
1 'polypeptide(L)'
;MQFFTLLCLATSALALPQTLTKRETCMDKGSKVTEWTVKDFKYEAVYTQNTPTKQTNSATVTFTLQNRGVGYEGKCSAKSTDAKKDFFTGNTDYNCDVPFEGDSASFKYNRKSGVIAIFQHWSCVKEGGWYEAKGNTTFTPKCTEKTWKNAHYKAGGDKAYSNRRVTCQQKQLKVPVLEMQAVL
;
A
#
# COMPACT_ATOMS: atom_id res chain seq x y z
N MET A 1 47.16 72.94 -14.98
CA MET A 1 47.22 71.88 -13.94
C MET A 1 45.93 71.97 -13.13
N GLN A 2 45.15 70.95 -12.81
CA GLN A 2 44.99 69.56 -13.24
C GLN A 2 43.62 69.15 -12.64
N PHE A 3 42.82 68.41 -13.40
CA PHE A 3 41.46 67.95 -13.08
C PHE A 3 41.38 67.14 -11.77
N PHE A 4 40.26 67.20 -11.05
CA PHE A 4 39.69 66.03 -10.35
C PHE A 4 38.19 66.22 -10.07
N THR A 5 37.36 65.65 -10.95
CA THR A 5 35.90 65.52 -10.74
C THR A 5 35.64 64.07 -10.32
N LEU A 6 35.28 63.85 -9.06
CA LEU A 6 34.90 62.54 -8.52
C LEU A 6 33.49 62.18 -9.01
N LEU A 7 33.41 61.20 -9.91
CA LEU A 7 32.16 60.63 -10.41
C LEU A 7 31.75 59.46 -9.50
N CYS A 8 30.79 59.67 -8.60
CA CYS A 8 30.18 58.60 -7.81
C CYS A 8 29.21 57.80 -8.69
N LEU A 9 29.67 56.66 -9.21
CA LEU A 9 28.82 55.66 -9.87
C LEU A 9 28.01 54.93 -8.80
N ALA A 10 26.78 55.39 -8.55
CA ALA A 10 25.80 54.64 -7.77
C ALA A 10 25.33 53.43 -8.59
N THR A 11 25.95 52.27 -8.37
CA THR A 11 25.45 50.99 -8.88
C THR A 11 24.15 50.65 -8.16
N SER A 12 23.02 50.91 -8.82
CA SER A 12 21.71 50.40 -8.39
C SER A 12 21.72 48.88 -8.52
N ALA A 13 21.95 48.17 -7.41
CA ALA A 13 21.73 46.75 -7.34
C ALA A 13 20.23 46.48 -7.54
N LEU A 14 19.85 45.97 -8.73
CA LEU A 14 18.52 45.45 -8.99
C LEU A 14 18.32 44.21 -8.10
N ALA A 15 17.69 44.40 -6.94
CA ALA A 15 17.21 43.30 -6.13
C ALA A 15 16.07 42.61 -6.89
N LEU A 16 16.37 41.49 -7.55
CA LEU A 16 15.35 40.63 -8.14
C LEU A 16 14.40 40.15 -7.02
N PRO A 17 13.07 40.23 -7.20
CA PRO A 17 12.14 39.65 -6.25
C PRO A 17 12.42 38.16 -6.14
N GLN A 18 12.93 37.72 -5.00
CA GLN A 18 12.99 36.30 -4.69
C GLN A 18 11.54 35.87 -4.48
N THR A 19 10.95 35.22 -5.47
CA THR A 19 9.72 34.45 -5.27
C THR A 19 10.05 33.36 -4.27
N LEU A 20 9.81 33.62 -2.98
CA LEU A 20 9.81 32.63 -1.93
C LEU A 20 8.70 31.63 -2.29
N THR A 21 9.07 30.56 -3.01
CA THR A 21 8.22 29.40 -3.15
C THR A 21 8.01 28.85 -1.75
N LYS A 22 6.86 29.14 -1.15
CA LYS A 22 6.47 28.60 0.17
C LYS A 22 6.62 27.09 0.08
N ARG A 23 7.55 26.53 0.86
CA ARG A 23 7.71 25.08 0.95
C ARG A 23 6.42 24.51 1.53
N GLU A 24 5.78 23.64 0.77
CA GLU A 24 4.55 22.98 1.15
C GLU A 24 4.75 22.18 2.45
N THR A 25 3.86 22.42 3.42
CA THR A 25 3.94 21.79 4.75
C THR A 25 3.44 20.33 4.70
N CYS A 26 3.64 19.57 5.77
CA CYS A 26 3.07 18.23 5.91
C CYS A 26 1.54 18.28 5.87
N MET A 27 0.93 19.23 6.59
CA MET A 27 -0.53 19.41 6.55
C MET A 27 -1.00 19.79 5.15
N ASP A 28 -0.32 20.71 4.47
CA ASP A 28 -0.66 21.07 3.08
C ASP A 28 -0.65 19.83 2.16
N LYS A 29 0.38 18.97 2.27
CA LYS A 29 0.50 17.75 1.47
C LYS A 29 -0.55 16.71 1.81
N GLY A 30 -0.79 16.48 3.10
CA GLY A 30 -1.78 15.53 3.58
C GLY A 30 -3.18 15.84 3.06
N SER A 31 -3.57 17.13 3.07
CA SER A 31 -4.88 17.59 2.59
C SER A 31 -5.15 17.32 1.11
N LYS A 32 -4.09 17.13 0.31
CA LYS A 32 -4.17 16.90 -1.14
C LYS A 32 -4.22 15.42 -1.53
N VAL A 33 -4.19 14.52 -0.56
CA VAL A 33 -4.25 13.07 -0.82
C VAL A 33 -5.67 12.69 -1.22
N THR A 34 -5.89 12.43 -2.51
CA THR A 34 -7.21 11.97 -3.00
C THR A 34 -7.25 10.48 -3.29
N GLU A 35 -6.09 9.82 -3.32
CA GLU A 35 -5.96 8.39 -3.60
C GLU A 35 -4.66 7.80 -3.04
N TRP A 36 -4.71 6.51 -2.75
CA TRP A 36 -3.54 5.65 -2.58
C TRP A 36 -3.19 4.94 -3.87
N THR A 37 -1.92 4.52 -3.98
CA THR A 37 -1.49 3.57 -5.00
C THR A 37 -1.08 2.27 -4.34
N VAL A 38 -1.78 1.19 -4.66
CA VAL A 38 -1.41 -0.18 -4.32
C VAL A 38 -0.53 -0.72 -5.44
N LYS A 39 0.72 -1.10 -5.12
CA LYS A 39 1.71 -1.63 -6.06
C LYS A 39 1.95 -3.12 -5.81
N ASP A 40 2.18 -3.84 -6.89
CA ASP A 40 2.59 -5.24 -6.90
C ASP A 40 1.71 -6.14 -6.03
N PHE A 41 0.39 -5.92 -6.12
CA PHE A 41 -0.58 -6.77 -5.44
C PHE A 41 -0.43 -8.21 -5.90
N LYS A 42 -0.25 -9.10 -4.94
CA LYS A 42 -0.18 -10.54 -5.14
C LYS A 42 -1.07 -11.25 -4.14
N TYR A 43 -1.99 -12.05 -4.65
CA TYR A 43 -2.73 -13.05 -3.89
C TYR A 43 -2.22 -14.43 -4.27
N GLU A 44 -1.94 -15.28 -3.29
CA GLU A 44 -1.53 -16.66 -3.52
C GLU A 44 -2.30 -17.59 -2.60
N ALA A 45 -2.97 -18.60 -3.17
CA ALA A 45 -3.60 -19.66 -2.40
C ALA A 45 -3.00 -21.01 -2.74
N VAL A 46 -2.79 -21.81 -1.71
CA VAL A 46 -2.27 -23.17 -1.80
C VAL A 46 -3.25 -24.12 -1.13
N TYR A 47 -3.65 -25.13 -1.88
CA TYR A 47 -4.48 -26.24 -1.43
C TYR A 47 -3.65 -27.51 -1.55
N THR A 48 -3.26 -28.07 -0.42
CA THR A 48 -2.45 -29.29 -0.37
C THR A 48 -3.30 -30.44 0.15
N GLN A 49 -3.45 -31.48 -0.65
CA GLN A 49 -4.03 -32.74 -0.20
C GLN A 49 -2.90 -33.67 0.22
N ASN A 50 -2.76 -33.89 1.53
CA ASN A 50 -1.75 -34.81 2.06
C ASN A 50 -2.16 -36.26 1.82
N THR A 51 -3.47 -36.52 1.93
CA THR A 51 -4.12 -37.77 1.51
C THR A 51 -5.33 -37.40 0.64
N PRO A 52 -5.98 -38.36 -0.04
CA PRO A 52 -7.23 -38.10 -0.77
C PRO A 52 -8.35 -37.50 0.11
N THR A 53 -8.27 -37.66 1.43
CA THR A 53 -9.30 -37.24 2.39
C THR A 53 -8.86 -36.09 3.32
N LYS A 54 -7.56 -35.78 3.41
CA LYS A 54 -7.02 -34.74 4.31
C LYS A 54 -6.37 -33.62 3.51
N GLN A 55 -6.92 -32.42 3.64
CA GLN A 55 -6.49 -31.22 2.92
C GLN A 55 -6.14 -30.08 3.88
N THR A 56 -5.09 -29.35 3.57
CA THR A 56 -4.69 -28.10 4.23
C THR A 56 -4.77 -26.97 3.21
N ASN A 57 -5.39 -25.87 3.59
CA ASN A 57 -5.50 -24.70 2.71
C ASN A 57 -4.91 -23.48 3.41
N SER A 58 -4.14 -22.70 2.66
CA SER A 58 -3.69 -21.38 3.09
C SER A 58 -3.73 -20.39 1.94
N ALA A 59 -3.78 -19.11 2.28
CA ALA A 59 -3.59 -18.05 1.31
C ALA A 59 -2.85 -16.86 1.92
N THR A 60 -2.20 -16.10 1.04
CA THR A 60 -1.51 -14.86 1.37
C THR A 60 -1.95 -13.74 0.45
N VAL A 61 -1.89 -12.51 0.97
CA VAL A 61 -1.99 -11.26 0.21
C VAL A 61 -0.76 -10.44 0.56
N THR A 62 -0.10 -9.86 -0.44
CA THR A 62 1.01 -8.94 -0.26
C THR A 62 0.92 -7.79 -1.25
N PHE A 63 1.26 -6.57 -0.84
CA PHE A 63 1.41 -5.41 -1.71
C PHE A 63 2.18 -4.29 -1.03
N THR A 64 2.59 -3.30 -1.80
CA THR A 64 3.15 -2.04 -1.30
C THR A 64 2.11 -0.93 -1.39
N LEU A 65 1.89 -0.21 -0.29
CA LEU A 65 0.98 0.92 -0.20
C LEU A 65 1.76 2.23 -0.33
N GLN A 66 1.43 3.03 -1.33
CA GLN A 66 2.00 4.34 -1.54
C GLN A 66 0.93 5.43 -1.29
N ASN A 67 1.29 6.38 -0.43
CA ASN A 67 0.55 7.63 -0.22
C ASN A 67 1.48 8.80 -0.59
N ARG A 68 1.03 9.69 -1.49
CA ARG A 68 1.84 10.83 -1.95
C ARG A 68 1.99 11.93 -0.89
N GLY A 69 1.15 11.94 0.14
CA GLY A 69 1.23 12.87 1.27
C GLY A 69 2.34 12.54 2.25
N VAL A 70 2.95 11.34 2.17
CA VAL A 70 4.02 10.90 3.08
C VAL A 70 5.28 10.49 2.30
N GLY A 71 6.43 10.54 2.96
CA GLY A 71 7.74 10.26 2.36
C GLY A 71 8.15 8.79 2.32
N TYR A 72 7.23 7.85 2.57
CA TYR A 72 7.52 6.42 2.68
C TYR A 72 6.46 5.56 1.97
N GLU A 73 6.76 4.25 1.86
CA GLU A 73 5.80 3.25 1.42
C GLU A 73 5.54 2.23 2.54
N GLY A 74 4.27 1.86 2.71
CA GLY A 74 3.87 0.80 3.64
C GLY A 74 3.96 -0.57 3.00
N LYS A 75 4.35 -1.60 3.77
CA LYS A 75 4.37 -2.99 3.32
C LYS A 75 3.20 -3.75 3.92
N CYS A 76 2.26 -4.18 3.09
CA CYS A 76 1.06 -4.84 3.56
C CYS A 76 1.15 -6.34 3.28
N SER A 77 0.93 -7.16 4.31
CA SER A 77 0.95 -8.61 4.21
C SER A 77 -0.11 -9.23 5.11
N ALA A 78 -0.79 -10.26 4.61
CA ALA A 78 -1.74 -11.02 5.39
C ALA A 78 -1.68 -12.50 5.04
N LYS A 79 -1.96 -13.34 6.03
CA LYS A 79 -2.08 -14.79 5.88
C LYS A 79 -3.45 -15.23 6.40
N SER A 80 -4.09 -16.13 5.66
CA SER A 80 -5.34 -16.76 6.03
C SER A 80 -5.19 -18.28 5.92
N THR A 81 -5.69 -19.00 6.91
CA THR A 81 -5.78 -20.46 6.92
C THR A 81 -7.22 -20.83 7.22
N ASP A 82 -7.85 -21.56 6.31
CA ASP A 82 -9.27 -21.88 6.43
C ASP A 82 -9.55 -23.28 5.86
N ALA A 83 -10.23 -24.10 6.67
CA ALA A 83 -10.72 -25.41 6.26
C ALA A 83 -11.78 -25.30 5.13
N LYS A 84 -12.58 -24.22 5.12
CA LYS A 84 -13.67 -23.97 4.17
C LYS A 84 -13.24 -23.30 2.87
N LYS A 85 -11.96 -22.89 2.76
CA LYS A 85 -11.36 -22.21 1.58
C LYS A 85 -11.86 -20.77 1.34
N ASP A 86 -12.55 -20.17 2.31
CA ASP A 86 -13.07 -18.81 2.24
C ASP A 86 -12.02 -17.82 2.74
N PHE A 87 -10.94 -17.69 1.99
CA PHE A 87 -9.86 -16.75 2.30
C PHE A 87 -10.25 -15.31 2.00
N PHE A 88 -9.91 -14.40 2.93
CA PHE A 88 -10.07 -12.96 2.77
C PHE A 88 -11.50 -12.56 2.39
N THR A 89 -12.37 -12.48 3.41
CA THR A 89 -13.81 -12.21 3.28
C THR A 89 -14.14 -10.71 3.31
N GLY A 90 -13.15 -9.84 3.45
CA GLY A 90 -13.34 -8.40 3.62
C GLY A 90 -13.74 -7.97 5.03
N ASN A 91 -13.78 -8.88 6.00
CA ASN A 91 -14.23 -8.58 7.36
C ASN A 91 -13.10 -8.36 8.37
N THR A 92 -11.87 -8.74 8.02
CA THR A 92 -10.69 -8.66 8.90
C THR A 92 -9.79 -7.51 8.47
N ASP A 93 -9.43 -6.65 9.42
CA ASP A 93 -8.37 -5.65 9.27
C ASP A 93 -7.00 -6.32 9.39
N TYR A 94 -6.16 -6.11 8.38
CA TYR A 94 -4.77 -6.58 8.37
C TYR A 94 -3.84 -5.38 8.39
N ASN A 95 -2.93 -5.35 9.36
CA ASN A 95 -1.98 -4.25 9.50
C ASN A 95 -0.92 -4.28 8.40
N CYS A 96 -0.47 -3.09 8.01
CA CYS A 96 0.70 -2.90 7.19
C CYS A 96 1.87 -2.41 8.04
N ASP A 97 3.08 -2.81 7.68
CA ASP A 97 4.29 -2.29 8.28
C ASP A 97 4.58 -0.89 7.69
N VAL A 98 4.56 0.13 8.54
CA VAL A 98 4.93 1.51 8.20
C VAL A 98 6.15 1.92 9.04
N PRO A 99 7.12 2.66 8.46
CA PRO A 99 8.40 2.92 9.13
C PRO A 99 8.40 4.12 10.09
N PHE A 100 7.29 4.85 10.21
CA PHE A 100 7.22 6.07 11.00
C PHE A 100 6.39 5.85 12.27
N GLU A 101 6.94 6.24 13.41
CA GLU A 101 6.27 6.13 14.70
C GLU A 101 5.07 7.08 14.76
N GLY A 102 3.93 6.58 15.26
CA GLY A 102 2.67 7.32 15.26
C GLY A 102 1.85 7.17 13.97
N ASP A 103 2.43 6.66 12.88
CA ASP A 103 1.67 6.35 11.67
C ASP A 103 1.15 4.91 11.70
N SER A 104 0.04 4.65 11.02
CA SER A 104 -0.47 3.29 10.84
C SER A 104 -1.21 3.12 9.52
N ALA A 105 -1.24 1.90 9.01
CA ALA A 105 -2.06 1.55 7.86
C ALA A 105 -2.61 0.15 8.03
N SER A 106 -3.82 -0.07 7.54
CA SER A 106 -4.43 -1.40 7.48
C SER A 106 -5.22 -1.57 6.18
N PHE A 107 -5.51 -2.82 5.86
CA PHE A 107 -6.35 -3.16 4.72
C PHE A 107 -7.33 -4.29 5.01
N LYS A 108 -8.43 -4.29 4.25
CA LYS A 108 -9.34 -5.42 4.11
C LYS A 108 -9.32 -5.86 2.65
N TYR A 109 -9.34 -7.16 2.42
CA TYR A 109 -9.51 -7.71 1.06
C TYR A 109 -10.65 -8.71 1.05
N ASN A 110 -11.57 -8.54 0.10
CA ASN A 110 -12.59 -9.52 -0.22
C ASN A 110 -12.25 -10.16 -1.55
N ARG A 111 -11.79 -11.41 -1.51
CA ARG A 111 -11.40 -12.16 -2.71
C ARG A 111 -12.56 -12.35 -3.68
N LYS A 112 -13.77 -12.60 -3.17
CA LYS A 112 -14.94 -12.95 -3.99
C LYS A 112 -15.47 -11.75 -4.75
N SER A 113 -15.56 -10.58 -4.10
CA SER A 113 -16.02 -9.35 -4.74
C SER A 113 -14.90 -8.55 -5.41
N GLY A 114 -13.63 -8.83 -5.10
CA GLY A 114 -12.50 -8.07 -5.61
C GLY A 114 -12.32 -6.71 -4.93
N VAL A 115 -12.96 -6.49 -3.78
CA VAL A 115 -12.87 -5.23 -3.03
C VAL A 115 -11.60 -5.23 -2.18
N ILE A 116 -10.81 -4.15 -2.28
CA ILE A 116 -9.78 -3.81 -1.30
C ILE A 116 -10.16 -2.49 -0.63
N ALA A 117 -10.16 -2.49 0.71
CA ALA A 117 -10.37 -1.31 1.53
C ALA A 117 -9.05 -0.96 2.23
N ILE A 118 -8.71 0.32 2.28
CA ILE A 118 -7.53 0.86 2.94
C ILE A 118 -7.97 1.83 4.02
N PHE A 119 -7.32 1.72 5.17
CA PHE A 119 -7.29 2.75 6.20
C PHE A 119 -5.83 3.18 6.39
N GLN A 120 -5.61 4.47 6.55
CA GLN A 120 -4.30 5.00 6.92
C GLN A 120 -4.44 6.18 7.88
N HIS A 121 -3.62 6.16 8.93
CA HIS A 121 -3.32 7.29 9.80
C HIS A 121 -1.90 7.78 9.51
N TRP A 122 -1.72 9.08 9.29
CA TRP A 122 -0.39 9.68 9.20
C TRP A 122 -0.30 10.99 9.97
N SER A 123 0.81 11.16 10.68
CA SER A 123 1.06 12.25 11.59
C SER A 123 1.93 13.34 10.97
N CYS A 124 1.59 14.59 11.27
CA CYS A 124 2.39 15.76 10.95
C CYS A 124 2.95 16.34 12.26
N VAL A 125 3.78 15.56 12.96
CA VAL A 125 4.25 15.83 14.33
C VAL A 125 4.79 17.25 14.53
N LYS A 126 5.53 17.79 13.56
CA LYS A 126 6.10 19.15 13.62
C LYS A 126 5.05 20.26 13.57
N GLU A 127 3.89 19.96 13.01
CA GLU A 127 2.76 20.88 12.82
C GLU A 127 1.65 20.62 13.85
N GLY A 128 1.79 19.61 14.72
CA GLY A 128 0.82 19.28 15.77
C GLY A 128 -0.41 18.50 15.29
N GLY A 129 -0.57 18.31 13.99
CA GLY A 129 -1.74 17.68 13.38
C GLY A 129 -1.54 16.25 12.89
N TRP A 130 -2.64 15.62 12.48
CA TRP A 130 -2.66 14.29 11.86
C TRP A 130 -3.85 14.13 10.92
N TYR A 131 -3.79 13.08 10.09
CA TYR A 131 -4.87 12.66 9.19
C TYR A 131 -5.24 11.21 9.41
N GLU A 132 -6.53 10.93 9.30
CA GLU A 132 -7.05 9.59 9.06
C GLU A 132 -7.85 9.59 7.79
N ALA A 133 -7.60 8.60 6.93
CA ALA A 133 -8.37 8.42 5.72
C ALA A 133 -8.79 6.97 5.52
N LYS A 134 -9.97 6.81 4.94
CA LYS A 134 -10.56 5.52 4.55
C LYS A 134 -10.97 5.57 3.10
N GLY A 135 -10.82 4.46 2.41
CA GLY A 135 -11.35 4.31 1.06
C GLY A 135 -11.28 2.89 0.58
N ASN A 136 -11.85 2.66 -0.59
CA ASN A 136 -11.87 1.32 -1.18
C ASN A 136 -11.99 1.41 -2.70
N THR A 137 -11.74 0.28 -3.34
CA THR A 137 -11.96 0.09 -4.77
C THR A 137 -12.24 -1.37 -5.07
N THR A 138 -12.83 -1.63 -6.23
CA THR A 138 -13.05 -2.98 -6.76
C THR A 138 -12.12 -3.22 -7.93
N PHE A 139 -11.46 -4.37 -7.97
CA PHE A 139 -10.59 -4.75 -9.06
C PHE A 139 -10.58 -6.26 -9.29
N THR A 140 -10.15 -6.67 -10.48
CA THR A 140 -10.01 -8.08 -10.84
C THR A 140 -8.55 -8.37 -11.18
N PRO A 141 -7.77 -9.01 -10.27
CA PRO A 141 -6.40 -9.36 -10.56
C PRO A 141 -6.32 -10.48 -11.60
N LYS A 142 -5.24 -10.50 -12.40
CA LYS A 142 -5.01 -11.58 -13.37
C LYS A 142 -4.53 -12.82 -12.63
N CYS A 143 -5.26 -13.93 -12.76
CA CYS A 143 -4.98 -15.16 -12.05
C CYS A 143 -4.42 -16.25 -12.97
N THR A 144 -3.49 -17.02 -12.43
CA THR A 144 -3.00 -18.27 -13.01
C THR A 144 -3.17 -19.40 -12.01
N GLU A 145 -3.35 -20.61 -12.52
CA GLU A 145 -3.53 -21.80 -11.70
C GLU A 145 -2.53 -22.87 -12.13
N LYS A 146 -1.92 -23.53 -11.16
CA LYS A 146 -1.08 -24.70 -11.34
C LYS A 146 -1.59 -25.83 -10.46
N THR A 147 -1.76 -26.99 -11.06
CA THR A 147 -2.20 -28.19 -10.36
C THR A 147 -1.16 -29.29 -10.58
N TRP A 148 -0.84 -29.99 -9.51
CA TRP A 148 0.04 -31.14 -9.49
C TRP A 148 -0.64 -32.29 -8.76
N LYS A 149 -0.47 -33.51 -9.28
CA LYS A 149 -1.01 -34.73 -8.68
C LYS A 149 0.06 -35.81 -8.71
N ASN A 150 0.22 -36.52 -7.59
CA ASN A 150 1.17 -37.60 -7.48
C ASN A 150 0.58 -38.89 -8.07
N ALA A 151 1.08 -39.31 -9.25
CA ALA A 151 0.67 -40.55 -9.89
C ALA A 151 1.07 -41.81 -9.11
N HIS A 152 2.06 -41.72 -8.22
CA HIS A 152 2.60 -42.82 -7.43
C HIS A 152 2.31 -42.66 -5.94
N TYR A 153 1.17 -42.06 -5.59
CA TYR A 153 0.78 -41.88 -4.20
C TYR A 153 0.66 -43.22 -3.47
N LYS A 154 1.26 -43.30 -2.27
CA LYS A 154 1.10 -44.41 -1.33
C LYS A 154 0.57 -43.86 -0.02
N ALA A 155 -0.48 -44.48 0.52
CA ALA A 155 -1.03 -44.09 1.82
C ALA A 155 0.04 -44.22 2.91
N GLY A 156 0.17 -43.19 3.75
CA GLY A 156 1.18 -43.14 4.83
C GLY A 156 2.59 -42.73 4.41
N GLY A 157 2.85 -42.44 3.13
CA GLY A 157 4.15 -41.90 2.68
C GLY A 157 4.30 -40.39 2.88
N ASP A 158 5.52 -39.88 2.68
CA ASP A 158 5.88 -38.47 2.97
C ASP A 158 5.47 -37.46 1.89
N LYS A 159 4.95 -37.92 0.75
CA LYS A 159 4.58 -37.06 -0.38
C LYS A 159 3.08 -36.80 -0.40
N ALA A 160 2.71 -35.53 -0.56
CA ALA A 160 1.32 -35.13 -0.77
C ALA A 160 0.69 -35.85 -1.98
N TYR A 161 -0.61 -36.09 -1.89
CA TYR A 161 -1.42 -36.65 -2.98
C TYR A 161 -1.58 -35.64 -4.13
N SER A 162 -1.90 -34.39 -3.81
CA SER A 162 -2.03 -33.33 -4.80
C SER A 162 -1.74 -31.95 -4.23
N ASN A 163 -1.44 -31.01 -5.12
CA ASN A 163 -1.30 -29.61 -4.81
C ASN A 163 -1.99 -28.78 -5.89
N ARG A 164 -2.75 -27.76 -5.46
CA ARG A 164 -3.29 -26.73 -6.34
C ARG A 164 -2.83 -25.38 -5.83
N ARG A 165 -2.28 -24.57 -6.72
CA ARG A 165 -1.80 -23.21 -6.44
C ARG A 165 -2.50 -22.23 -7.36
N VAL A 166 -3.14 -21.22 -6.78
CA VAL A 166 -3.72 -20.09 -7.48
C VAL A 166 -2.88 -18.86 -7.17
N THR A 167 -2.41 -18.16 -8.21
CA THR A 167 -1.63 -16.93 -8.06
C THR A 167 -2.28 -15.83 -8.87
N CYS A 168 -2.74 -14.78 -8.20
CA CYS A 168 -3.34 -13.61 -8.82
C CYS A 168 -2.46 -12.37 -8.61
N GLN A 169 -2.30 -11.57 -9.64
CA GLN A 169 -1.41 -10.40 -9.62
C GLN A 169 -2.07 -9.16 -10.22
N GLN A 170 -1.71 -8.01 -9.67
CA GLN A 170 -2.04 -6.70 -10.21
C GLN A 170 -0.87 -5.76 -9.96
N LYS A 171 -0.23 -5.28 -11.03
CA LYS A 171 0.99 -4.45 -10.92
C LYS A 171 0.73 -3.13 -10.21
N GLN A 172 -0.41 -2.51 -10.51
CA GLN A 172 -0.78 -1.23 -9.92
C GLN A 172 -2.29 -1.06 -9.87
N LEU A 173 -2.77 -0.47 -8.79
CA LEU A 173 -4.17 -0.16 -8.53
C LEU A 173 -4.26 1.19 -7.81
N LYS A 174 -5.23 2.01 -8.21
CA LYS A 174 -5.59 3.24 -7.51
C LYS A 174 -6.75 2.99 -6.56
N VAL A 175 -6.62 3.44 -5.32
CA VAL A 175 -7.67 3.34 -4.30
C VAL A 175 -8.07 4.77 -3.92
N PRO A 176 -9.26 5.26 -4.30
CA PRO A 176 -9.69 6.60 -3.93
C PRO A 176 -9.87 6.71 -2.41
N VAL A 177 -9.54 7.87 -1.88
CA VAL A 177 -9.95 8.27 -0.52
C VAL A 177 -11.42 8.67 -0.58
N LEU A 178 -12.24 8.05 0.27
CA LEU A 178 -13.68 8.32 0.35
C LEU A 178 -14.01 9.21 1.55
N GLU A 179 -13.27 9.03 2.64
CA GLU A 179 -13.41 9.80 3.86
C GLU A 179 -12.02 10.20 4.34
N MET A 180 -11.86 11.46 4.73
CA MET A 180 -10.65 11.96 5.38
C MET A 180 -11.03 12.93 6.49
N GLN A 181 -10.40 12.78 7.63
CA GLN A 181 -10.45 13.74 8.72
C GLN A 181 -9.04 14.23 9.06
N ALA A 182 -8.98 15.48 9.52
CA ALA A 182 -7.76 16.11 9.97
C ALA A 182 -7.97 16.66 11.38
N VAL A 183 -6.94 16.54 12.22
CA VAL A 183 -6.84 17.26 13.49
C VAL A 183 -5.66 18.21 13.37
N LEU A 184 -5.87 19.45 13.83
CA LEU A 184 -4.92 20.56 13.76
C LEU A 184 -4.34 20.86 15.14
#